data_AF-X1NFX4-F1
#
_entry.id   AF-X1NFX4-F1
#
_cell.length_a   1.000
_cell.length_b   1.000
_cell.length_c   1.000
_cell.angle_alpha   90.00
_cell.angle_beta   90.00
_cell.angle_gamma   90.00
#
_symmetry.space_group_name_H-M   'P 1'
#
loop_
_entity.id
_entity.type
_entity.pdbx_description
1 polymer ?
#
loop_
_entity_poly.entity_id
_entity_poly.type
_entity_poly.pdbx_seq_one_letter_code
_entity_poly.pdbx_strand_id
1 'polypeptide(L)'
;MDSLCIRCKGKGWCKKPCKILAKFRDKAPKVKLHFSGSSPPEIFVGRADYPNVFSGILAPTEKGDTSILSAPEEWFSNNLNIEQILELRGRLIYGRSKSHIKSQSNKIKHVSGNKKCKNKQKKQYINLD
;
A
#
# COMPACT_ATOMS: atom_id res chain seq x y z
N MET A 1 24.10 -4.21 3.11
CA MET A 1 22.70 -4.37 3.60
C MET A 1 22.48 -5.87 3.80
N ASP A 2 22.17 -6.32 5.02
CA ASP A 2 22.17 -7.75 5.34
C ASP A 2 21.20 -8.53 4.45
N SER A 3 21.62 -9.68 3.91
CA SER A 3 20.79 -10.58 3.09
C SER A 3 19.47 -10.96 3.79
N LEU A 4 19.48 -10.99 5.12
CA LEU A 4 18.32 -11.23 5.95
C LEU A 4 17.25 -10.14 5.83
N CYS A 5 17.62 -8.86 5.68
CA CYS A 5 16.67 -7.76 5.52
C CYS A 5 15.89 -7.88 4.20
N ILE A 6 16.57 -8.29 3.13
CA ILE A 6 15.97 -8.50 1.80
C ILE A 6 14.92 -9.63 1.85
N ARG A 7 15.18 -10.68 2.65
CA ARG A 7 14.24 -11.79 2.83
C ARG A 7 13.08 -11.42 3.77
N CYS A 8 13.39 -10.69 4.85
CA CYS A 8 12.41 -10.29 5.86
C CYS A 8 11.40 -9.27 5.31
N LYS A 9 11.83 -8.26 4.53
CA LYS A 9 10.97 -7.20 3.96
C LYS A 9 9.99 -6.58 4.97
N GLY A 10 10.42 -6.41 6.23
CA GLY A 10 9.57 -5.87 7.29
C GLY A 10 8.55 -6.85 7.88
N LYS A 11 8.63 -8.16 7.59
CA LYS A 11 7.77 -9.19 8.21
C LYS A 11 8.13 -9.54 9.66
N GLY A 12 9.19 -8.95 10.22
CA GLY A 12 9.64 -9.21 11.60
C GLY A 12 10.46 -10.49 11.80
N TRP A 13 10.72 -11.29 10.76
CA TRP A 13 11.51 -12.52 10.85
C TRP A 13 12.94 -12.34 11.40
N CYS A 14 13.51 -11.15 11.27
CA CYS A 14 14.86 -10.85 11.77
C CYS A 14 14.92 -10.49 13.26
N LYS A 15 13.77 -10.32 13.96
CA LYS A 15 13.67 -9.91 15.38
C LYS A 15 14.50 -8.65 15.75
N LYS A 16 14.84 -7.83 14.76
CA LYS A 16 15.60 -6.57 14.90
C LYS A 16 14.72 -5.40 14.44
N PRO A 17 14.97 -4.16 14.93
CA PRO A 17 14.26 -2.99 14.44
C PRO A 17 14.48 -2.82 12.93
N CYS A 18 13.39 -2.77 12.17
CA CYS A 18 13.45 -2.70 10.71
C CYS A 18 13.60 -1.25 10.24
N LYS A 19 14.78 -0.90 9.68
CA LYS A 19 15.07 0.44 9.13
C LYS A 19 14.05 0.89 8.08
N ILE A 20 13.56 -0.04 7.25
CA ILE A 20 12.57 0.26 6.21
C ILE A 20 11.24 0.64 6.87
N LEU A 21 10.77 -0.14 7.86
CA LEU A 21 9.53 0.15 8.56
C LEU A 21 9.60 1.42 9.41
N ALA A 22 10.77 1.72 9.99
CA ALA A 22 10.97 2.96 10.73
C ALA A 22 10.65 4.18 9.87
N LYS A 23 11.13 4.20 8.62
CA LYS A 23 10.84 5.30 7.66
C LYS A 23 9.37 5.38 7.27
N PHE A 24 8.67 4.25 7.22
CA PHE A 24 7.24 4.23 6.85
C PHE A 24 6.30 4.61 8.00
N ARG A 25 6.64 4.28 9.25
CA ARG A 25 5.70 4.40 10.38
C ARG A 25 5.31 5.83 10.69
N ASP A 26 6.24 6.77 10.59
CA ASP A 26 6.01 8.16 10.98
C ASP A 26 5.11 8.91 9.98
N LYS A 27 5.11 8.45 8.73
CA LYS A 27 4.40 9.09 7.61
C LYS A 27 3.16 8.32 7.16
N ALA A 28 2.91 7.13 7.73
CA ALA A 28 1.75 6.34 7.41
C ALA A 28 0.46 7.04 7.90
N PRO A 29 -0.61 7.06 7.08
CA PRO A 29 -1.86 7.68 7.47
C PRO A 29 -2.48 6.91 8.64
N LYS A 30 -3.11 7.63 9.57
CA LYS A 30 -3.90 7.02 10.65
C LYS A 30 -5.19 6.44 10.08
N VAL A 31 -5.17 5.15 9.79
CA VAL A 31 -6.26 4.44 9.11
C VAL A 31 -7.50 4.39 10.00
N LYS A 32 -8.58 5.03 9.56
CA LYS A 32 -9.93 4.91 10.15
C LYS A 32 -10.74 3.86 9.37
N LEU A 33 -11.80 3.34 9.99
CA LEU A 33 -12.75 2.40 9.35
C LEU A 33 -13.36 2.99 8.06
N HIS A 34 -13.54 4.31 8.06
CA HIS A 34 -14.05 5.10 6.96
C HIS A 34 -13.04 6.23 6.68
N PHE A 35 -12.65 6.37 5.42
CA PHE A 35 -11.86 7.49 4.94
C PHE A 35 -12.42 7.95 3.60
N SER A 36 -12.24 9.23 3.31
CA SER A 36 -12.59 9.83 2.03
C SER A 36 -11.40 10.65 1.58
N GLY A 37 -10.99 10.49 0.33
CA GLY A 37 -9.94 11.29 -0.28
C GLY A 37 -10.22 11.46 -1.76
N SER A 38 -9.29 12.13 -2.45
CA SER A 38 -9.32 12.24 -3.91
C SER A 38 -9.39 10.85 -4.56
N SER A 39 -10.04 10.80 -5.74
CA SER A 39 -10.22 9.59 -6.53
C SER A 39 -8.89 8.85 -6.70
N PRO A 40 -8.89 7.51 -6.70
CA PRO A 40 -7.69 6.73 -6.48
C PRO A 40 -6.55 7.09 -7.44
N PRO A 41 -5.34 7.33 -6.93
CA PRO A 41 -4.18 7.52 -7.76
C PRO A 41 -3.73 6.24 -8.48
N GLU A 42 -3.91 5.04 -7.90
CA GLU A 42 -3.40 3.80 -8.51
C GLU A 42 -4.16 2.51 -8.13
N ILE A 43 -4.08 1.49 -9.00
CA ILE A 43 -4.47 0.10 -8.72
C ILE A 43 -3.21 -0.71 -8.41
N PHE A 44 -3.22 -1.46 -7.30
CA PHE A 44 -2.08 -2.29 -6.90
C PHE A 44 -2.40 -3.78 -6.96
N VAL A 45 -1.53 -4.53 -7.64
CA VAL A 45 -1.56 -5.99 -7.75
C VAL A 45 -0.38 -6.61 -6.98
N GLY A 46 -0.69 -7.49 -6.04
CA GLY A 46 0.28 -8.17 -5.20
C GLY A 46 1.01 -9.30 -5.93
N ARG A 47 2.29 -9.47 -5.61
CA ARG A 47 3.20 -10.45 -6.20
C ARG A 47 3.12 -11.89 -5.66
N ALA A 48 2.22 -12.17 -4.71
CA ALA A 48 2.18 -13.43 -3.98
C ALA A 48 0.84 -14.14 -4.17
N ASP A 49 0.83 -15.45 -3.89
CA ASP A 49 -0.35 -16.32 -3.90
C ASP A 49 -1.00 -16.54 -5.28
N TYR A 50 -0.29 -16.38 -6.39
CA TYR A 50 -0.83 -16.72 -7.72
C TYR A 50 -1.32 -18.18 -7.76
N PRO A 51 -2.52 -18.48 -8.30
CA PRO A 51 -3.44 -17.61 -9.05
C PRO A 51 -4.42 -16.77 -8.21
N ASN A 52 -4.42 -16.91 -6.89
CA ASN A 52 -5.21 -16.14 -5.93
C ASN A 52 -4.49 -14.87 -5.48
N VAL A 53 -4.46 -13.85 -6.33
CA VAL A 53 -3.71 -12.61 -6.09
C VAL A 53 -4.45 -11.64 -5.17
N PHE A 54 -3.68 -10.85 -4.42
CA PHE A 54 -4.20 -9.66 -3.77
C PHE A 54 -4.29 -8.52 -4.79
N SER A 55 -5.45 -7.88 -4.90
CA SER A 55 -5.65 -6.69 -5.71
C SER A 55 -6.42 -5.65 -4.91
N GLY A 56 -6.14 -4.38 -5.17
CA GLY A 56 -6.72 -3.30 -4.39
C GLY A 56 -6.41 -1.92 -4.92
N ILE A 57 -7.05 -0.95 -4.29
CA ILE A 57 -6.88 0.47 -4.60
C ILE A 57 -5.81 1.03 -3.65
N LEU A 58 -4.95 1.90 -4.17
CA LEU A 58 -4.16 2.84 -3.36
C LEU A 58 -4.89 4.16 -3.35
N ALA A 59 -5.37 4.60 -2.18
CA ALA A 59 -6.19 5.80 -2.06
C ALA A 59 -5.63 6.75 -0.99
N PRO A 60 -5.55 8.06 -1.28
CA PRO A 60 -5.14 9.07 -0.32
C PRO A 60 -6.24 9.33 0.72
N THR A 61 -5.84 9.87 1.86
CA THR A 61 -6.79 10.38 2.88
C THR A 61 -7.12 11.85 2.72
N GLU A 62 -6.38 12.55 1.86
CA GLU A 62 -6.53 13.99 1.62
C GLU A 62 -7.33 14.27 0.35
N LYS A 63 -7.89 15.47 0.28
CA LYS A 63 -8.64 16.00 -0.86
C LYS A 63 -7.79 17.07 -1.53
N GLY A 64 -7.81 17.11 -2.86
CA GLY A 64 -7.01 18.02 -3.66
C GLY A 64 -6.26 17.29 -4.77
N ASP A 65 -5.23 17.92 -5.32
CA ASP A 65 -4.35 17.28 -6.30
C ASP A 65 -3.43 16.28 -5.60
N THR A 66 -3.67 15.00 -5.88
CA THR A 66 -2.93 13.87 -5.31
C THR A 66 -2.11 13.14 -6.39
N SER A 67 -1.94 13.75 -7.57
CA SER A 67 -1.27 13.13 -8.72
C SER A 67 0.19 12.77 -8.40
N ILE A 68 0.88 13.66 -7.70
CA ILE A 68 2.26 13.45 -7.23
C ILE A 68 2.41 12.22 -6.33
N LEU A 69 1.35 11.69 -5.70
CA LEU A 69 1.45 10.50 -4.86
C LEU A 69 1.65 9.21 -5.68
N SER A 70 1.46 9.26 -7.00
CA SER A 70 1.55 8.10 -7.90
C SER A 70 2.05 8.43 -9.30
N ALA A 71 2.90 9.45 -9.43
CA ALA A 71 3.50 9.86 -10.71
C ALA A 71 5.02 9.59 -10.70
N PRO A 72 5.48 8.36 -11.02
CA PRO A 72 6.91 8.04 -11.09
C PRO A 72 7.70 8.95 -12.04
N GLU A 73 7.09 9.39 -13.14
CA GLU A 73 7.69 10.29 -14.13
C GLU A 73 7.99 11.66 -13.52
N GLU A 74 7.06 12.15 -12.69
CA GLU A 74 7.21 13.41 -11.97
C GLU A 74 8.24 13.30 -10.84
N TRP A 75 8.33 12.15 -10.16
CA TRP A 75 9.36 11.93 -9.14
C TRP A 75 10.76 11.96 -9.73
N PHE A 76 10.92 11.32 -10.89
CA PHE A 76 12.18 11.31 -11.62
C PHE A 76 12.53 12.72 -12.09
N SER A 77 11.59 13.43 -12.71
CA SER A 77 11.80 14.80 -13.21
C SER A 77 12.17 15.78 -12.09
N ASN A 78 11.60 15.61 -10.90
CA ASN A 78 11.91 16.44 -9.73
C ASN A 78 13.12 15.94 -8.91
N ASN A 79 13.85 14.93 -9.37
CA ASN A 79 14.99 14.32 -8.68
C ASN A 79 14.69 13.94 -7.22
N LEU A 80 13.50 13.39 -6.97
CA LEU A 80 13.12 12.96 -5.62
C LEU A 80 14.01 11.81 -5.14
N ASN A 81 14.50 11.94 -3.90
CA ASN A 81 15.26 10.89 -3.27
C ASN A 81 14.36 9.73 -2.84
N ILE A 82 14.98 8.58 -2.51
CA ILE A 82 14.23 7.38 -2.15
C ILE A 82 13.35 7.61 -0.90
N GLU A 83 13.77 8.46 0.03
CA GLU A 83 13.03 8.71 1.27
C GLU A 83 11.75 9.50 1.00
N GLN A 84 11.82 10.50 0.13
CA GLN A 84 10.67 11.27 -0.34
C GLN A 84 9.67 10.40 -1.10
N ILE A 85 10.16 9.52 -1.99
CA ILE A 85 9.29 8.58 -2.72
C ILE A 85 8.58 7.63 -1.75
N LEU A 86 9.30 7.11 -0.75
CA LEU A 86 8.72 6.25 0.27
C LEU A 86 7.68 6.98 1.13
N GLU A 87 7.89 8.27 1.42
CA GLU A 87 6.90 9.11 2.11
C GLU A 87 5.64 9.32 1.27
N LEU A 88 5.77 9.70 -0.01
CA LEU A 88 4.63 9.89 -0.91
C LEU A 88 3.80 8.61 -1.03
N ARG A 89 4.45 7.48 -1.33
CA ARG A 89 3.80 6.17 -1.42
C ARG A 89 3.26 5.68 -0.07
N GLY A 90 3.91 6.04 1.04
CA GLY A 90 3.51 5.68 2.40
C GLY A 90 2.23 6.36 2.88
N ARG A 91 1.86 7.50 2.28
CA ARG A 91 0.61 8.24 2.56
C ARG A 91 -0.64 7.57 1.99
N LEU A 92 -0.49 6.60 1.10
CA LEU A 92 -1.60 5.92 0.44
C LEU A 92 -2.11 4.74 1.28
N ILE A 93 -3.43 4.64 1.41
CA ILE A 93 -4.09 3.51 2.05
C ILE A 93 -4.29 2.40 1.02
N TYR A 94 -3.77 1.21 1.32
CA TYR A 94 -3.95 0.03 0.48
C TYR A 94 -5.21 -0.77 0.87
N GLY A 95 -6.28 -0.59 0.08
CA GLY A 95 -7.53 -1.33 0.20
C GLY A 95 -7.48 -2.67 -0.53
N ARG A 96 -6.90 -3.71 0.09
CA ARG A 96 -6.66 -5.02 -0.55
C ARG A 96 -7.78 -6.04 -0.37
N SER A 97 -8.05 -6.80 -1.43
CA SER A 97 -8.90 -7.99 -1.45
C SER A 97 -8.18 -9.15 -2.16
N LYS A 98 -8.45 -10.40 -1.78
CA LYS A 98 -7.88 -11.60 -2.43
C LYS A 98 -8.91 -12.14 -3.43
N SER A 99 -8.49 -12.43 -4.66
CA SER A 99 -9.35 -13.02 -5.69
C SER A 99 -8.57 -13.91 -6.64
N HIS A 100 -9.22 -14.96 -7.14
CA HIS A 100 -8.66 -15.84 -8.15
C HIS A 100 -8.72 -15.19 -9.54
N ILE A 101 -7.65 -15.28 -10.34
CA ILE A 101 -7.59 -14.62 -11.65
C ILE A 101 -8.67 -15.13 -12.64
N LYS A 102 -9.04 -16.41 -12.55
CA LYS A 102 -10.03 -17.04 -13.44
C LYS A 102 -11.46 -17.07 -12.89
N SER A 103 -11.71 -16.64 -11.64
CA SER A 103 -13.08 -16.72 -11.07
C SER A 103 -14.04 -15.67 -11.65
N GLN A 104 -13.56 -14.79 -12.51
CA GLN A 104 -14.34 -13.69 -13.08
C GLN A 104 -14.24 -13.71 -14.61
N SER A 105 -14.97 -14.64 -15.22
CA SER A 105 -15.40 -14.49 -16.61
C SER A 105 -16.49 -13.39 -16.67
N ASN A 106 -16.17 -12.28 -17.32
CA ASN A 106 -17.13 -11.27 -17.83
C ASN A 106 -17.69 -10.17 -16.88
N LYS A 107 -17.11 -9.91 -15.70
CA LYS A 107 -17.49 -8.74 -14.89
C LYS A 107 -16.29 -7.88 -14.52
N ILE A 108 -16.17 -6.72 -15.16
CA ILE A 108 -15.27 -5.65 -14.73
C ILE A 108 -15.76 -5.20 -13.34
N LYS A 109 -14.95 -5.39 -12.30
CA LYS A 109 -15.27 -4.84 -10.99
C LYS A 109 -15.18 -3.33 -11.12
N HIS A 110 -16.31 -2.63 -11.05
CA HIS A 110 -16.28 -1.20 -10.77
C HIS A 110 -15.50 -1.01 -9.46
N VAL A 111 -14.36 -0.35 -9.58
CA VAL A 111 -13.48 -0.03 -8.47
C VAL A 111 -14.09 1.19 -7.76
N SER A 112 -15.29 1.01 -7.21
CA SER A 112 -16.01 2.07 -6.49
C SER A 112 -15.43 2.19 -5.08
N GLY A 113 -15.05 3.40 -4.68
CA GLY A 113 -14.31 3.73 -3.44
C GLY A 113 -15.02 3.41 -2.11
N ASN A 114 -16.20 2.80 -2.11
CA ASN A 114 -16.94 2.42 -0.90
C ASN A 114 -16.54 1.02 -0.39
N LYS A 115 -15.24 0.79 -0.18
CA LYS A 115 -14.79 -0.42 0.52
C LYS A 115 -14.55 -0.10 1.99
N LYS A 116 -15.42 -0.58 2.87
CA LYS A 116 -15.19 -0.59 4.32
C LYS A 116 -13.79 -1.16 4.59
N CYS A 117 -12.90 -0.36 5.15
CA CYS A 117 -11.60 -0.84 5.61
C CYS A 117 -11.85 -1.77 6.79
N LYS A 118 -12.03 -3.08 6.52
CA LYS A 118 -11.97 -4.08 7.58
C LYS A 118 -10.60 -3.91 8.23
N ASN A 119 -10.61 -3.79 9.56
CA ASN A 119 -9.51 -3.41 10.45
C ASN A 119 -8.33 -4.43 10.44
N LYS A 120 -7.83 -4.79 9.25
CA LYS A 120 -6.72 -5.71 9.01
C LYS A 120 -5.40 -4.97 8.82
N GLN A 121 -5.40 -3.65 8.61
CA GLN A 121 -4.15 -2.86 8.57
C GLN A 121 -3.53 -2.76 9.97
N LYS A 122 -4.33 -2.73 11.04
CA LYS A 122 -3.85 -2.97 12.41
C LYS A 122 -3.23 -4.37 12.55
N LYS A 123 -3.88 -5.43 12.04
CA LYS A 123 -3.31 -6.80 12.08
C LYS A 123 -2.04 -7.00 11.23
N GLN A 124 -1.72 -6.12 10.29
CA GLN A 124 -0.49 -6.25 9.49
C GLN A 124 0.76 -5.73 10.24
N TYR A 125 0.57 -4.97 11.32
CA TYR A 125 1.63 -4.51 12.22
C TYR A 125 1.46 -4.97 13.68
N ILE A 126 0.35 -5.65 14.02
CA ILE A 126 -0.02 -6.07 15.39
C ILE A 126 -0.35 -7.58 15.43
N ASN A 127 0.27 -8.40 14.57
CA ASN A 127 0.48 -9.82 14.90
C ASN A 127 1.97 -10.09 14.70
N LEU A 128 2.73 -9.58 15.65
CA LEU A 128 4.13 -9.90 15.92
C LEU A 128 4.26 -9.99 17.44
N ASP A 129 3.43 -10.86 18.01
CA ASP A 129 3.74 -11.58 19.25
C ASP A 129 4.02 -13.03 18.83
#